data_AF-A0AAU5QLS7-F1
#
_entry.id   AF-A0AAU5QLS7-F1
#
_cell.length_a   1.000
_cell.length_b   1.000
_cell.length_c   1.000
_cell.angle_alpha   90.00
_cell.angle_beta   90.00
_cell.angle_gamma   90.00
#
_symmetry.space_group_name_H-M   'P 1'
#
loop_
_entity.id
_entity.type
_entity.pdbx_description
1 polymer ?
#
loop_
_entity_poly.entity_id
_entity_poly.type
_entity_poly.pdbx_seq_one_letter_code
_entity_poly.pdbx_strand_id
1 'polypeptide(L)'
;MPGTDASRTSLAAIAELLAPARPAVAEQVLRAHDDPTGYVRAHAARLADRGIDGPVPDLPWIALIDALDEHRLLAEFDWKEDPEEIRGQLVGLASRPSVDPWVLLDADEMLLPTEAFLHGCGRHYREIGAALAVLDIQSDCYPVVCLRGSRADELVSLATCAGFTADVLGAR
;
A
#
# COMPACT_ATOMS: atom_id res chain seq x y z
N MET A 1 -3.08 -15.54 -23.34
CA MET A 1 -3.18 -16.39 -22.13
C MET A 1 -4.10 -15.67 -21.15
N PRO A 2 -5.24 -16.26 -20.76
CA PRO A 2 -6.28 -15.53 -20.04
C PRO A 2 -5.88 -15.03 -18.64
N GLY A 3 -4.83 -15.60 -18.01
CA GLY A 3 -4.34 -15.16 -16.70
C GLY A 3 -3.53 -13.86 -16.69
N THR A 4 -2.72 -13.62 -17.72
CA THR A 4 -1.90 -12.40 -17.84
C THR A 4 -2.75 -11.15 -18.06
N ASP A 5 -3.82 -11.27 -18.85
CA ASP A 5 -4.75 -10.15 -19.11
C ASP A 5 -5.55 -9.78 -17.85
N ALA A 6 -5.91 -10.76 -17.02
CA ALA A 6 -6.63 -10.54 -15.77
C ALA A 6 -5.74 -9.86 -14.71
N SER A 7 -4.49 -10.32 -14.54
CA SER A 7 -3.55 -9.71 -13.60
C SER A 7 -3.24 -8.27 -13.98
N ARG A 8 -2.91 -8.02 -15.26
CA ARG A 8 -2.68 -6.68 -15.79
C ARG A 8 -3.86 -5.73 -15.58
N THR A 9 -5.09 -6.20 -15.84
CA THR A 9 -6.31 -5.41 -15.64
C THR A 9 -6.52 -5.08 -14.16
N SER A 10 -6.28 -6.05 -13.28
CA SER A 10 -6.43 -5.87 -11.84
C SER A 10 -5.40 -4.89 -11.29
N LEU A 11 -4.14 -4.98 -11.73
CA LEU A 11 -3.09 -4.02 -11.38
C LEU A 11 -3.45 -2.58 -11.78
N ALA A 12 -3.96 -2.38 -13.00
CA ALA A 12 -4.44 -1.07 -13.44
C ALA A 12 -5.59 -0.55 -12.55
N ALA A 13 -6.54 -1.43 -12.20
CA ALA A 13 -7.67 -1.07 -11.35
C ALA A 13 -7.24 -0.72 -9.91
N ILE A 14 -6.23 -1.40 -9.35
CA ILE A 14 -5.66 -1.07 -8.03
C ILE A 14 -5.00 0.31 -8.06
N ALA A 15 -4.19 0.58 -9.09
CA ALA A 15 -3.54 1.88 -9.24
C ALA A 15 -4.57 3.02 -9.36
N GLU A 16 -5.64 2.83 -10.15
CA GLU A 16 -6.74 3.80 -10.27
C GLU A 16 -7.54 3.95 -8.96
N LEU A 17 -7.76 2.85 -8.23
CA LEU A 17 -8.43 2.85 -6.93
C LEU A 17 -7.65 3.68 -5.90
N LEU A 18 -6.33 3.49 -5.82
CA LEU A 18 -5.46 4.10 -4.81
C LEU A 18 -4.97 5.50 -5.20
N ALA A 19 -4.85 5.78 -6.51
CA ALA A 19 -4.27 7.01 -7.02
C ALA A 19 -5.03 7.59 -8.24
N PRO A 20 -6.37 7.81 -8.16
CA PRO A 20 -7.21 8.19 -9.31
C PRO A 20 -6.83 9.54 -9.96
N ALA A 21 -6.14 10.41 -9.22
CA ALA A 21 -5.65 11.70 -9.71
C ALA A 21 -4.22 11.62 -10.28
N ARG A 22 -3.61 10.43 -10.32
CA ARG A 22 -2.19 10.19 -10.67
C ARG A 22 -2.08 9.03 -11.67
N PRO A 23 -2.46 9.24 -12.95
CA PRO A 23 -2.38 8.18 -13.97
C PRO A 23 -0.97 7.60 -14.15
N ALA A 24 0.07 8.38 -13.83
CA ALA A 24 1.46 7.94 -13.82
C ALA A 24 1.73 6.72 -12.92
N VAL A 25 0.95 6.51 -11.84
CA VAL A 25 1.06 5.32 -10.99
C VAL A 25 0.69 4.07 -11.78
N ALA A 26 -0.44 4.09 -12.47
CA ALA A 26 -0.86 2.97 -13.32
C ALA A 26 0.14 2.73 -14.47
N GLU A 27 0.67 3.79 -15.07
CA GLU A 27 1.68 3.68 -16.12
C GLU A 27 2.95 2.97 -15.64
N GLN A 28 3.48 3.32 -14.46
CA GLN A 28 4.66 2.66 -13.88
C GLN A 28 4.40 1.18 -13.58
N VAL A 29 3.27 0.86 -12.94
CA VAL A 29 2.88 -0.52 -12.60
C VAL A 29 2.74 -1.38 -13.86
N LEU A 30 2.04 -0.87 -14.87
CA LEU A 30 1.87 -1.58 -16.14
C LEU A 30 3.17 -1.71 -16.91
N ARG A 31 4.08 -0.73 -16.81
CA ARG A 31 5.41 -0.84 -17.41
C ARG A 31 6.25 -1.93 -16.75
N ALA A 32 6.20 -2.04 -15.42
CA ALA A 32 6.85 -3.10 -14.66
C ALA A 32 6.30 -4.49 -15.01
N HIS A 33 5.00 -4.59 -15.29
CA HIS A 33 4.35 -5.84 -15.74
C HIS A 33 4.67 -6.19 -17.20
N ASP A 34 4.55 -5.23 -18.11
CA ASP A 34 4.61 -5.47 -19.56
C ASP A 34 6.06 -5.55 -20.08
N ASP A 35 7.02 -4.89 -19.42
CA ASP A 35 8.44 -4.93 -19.75
C ASP A 35 9.32 -4.85 -18.48
N PRO A 36 9.38 -5.95 -17.70
CA PRO A 36 10.12 -6.00 -16.45
C PRO A 36 11.60 -5.61 -16.60
N THR A 37 12.26 -6.08 -17.66
CA THR A 37 13.67 -5.77 -17.93
C THR A 37 13.87 -4.28 -18.23
N GLY A 38 13.00 -3.71 -19.07
CA GLY A 38 13.04 -2.28 -19.38
C GLY A 38 12.77 -1.41 -18.15
N TYR A 39 11.85 -1.84 -17.28
CA TYR A 39 11.54 -1.16 -16.03
C TYR A 39 12.72 -1.18 -15.06
N VAL A 40 13.33 -2.35 -14.81
CA VAL A 40 14.51 -2.47 -13.92
C VAL A 40 15.63 -1.55 -14.39
N ARG A 41 15.91 -1.52 -15.70
CA ARG A 41 16.93 -0.62 -16.25
C ARG A 41 16.62 0.86 -16.02
N ALA A 42 15.34 1.25 -16.10
CA ALA A 42 14.93 2.64 -15.92
C ALA A 42 14.92 3.08 -14.45
N HIS A 43 14.69 2.16 -13.51
CA HIS A 43 14.54 2.42 -12.08
C HIS A 43 15.65 1.78 -11.21
N ALA A 44 16.81 1.49 -11.81
CA ALA A 44 17.87 0.69 -11.19
C ALA A 44 18.34 1.21 -9.82
N ALA A 45 18.49 2.54 -9.65
CA ALA A 45 18.93 3.12 -8.39
C ALA A 45 17.93 2.84 -7.25
N ARG A 46 16.64 3.11 -7.48
CA ARG A 46 15.57 2.89 -6.50
C ARG A 46 15.38 1.41 -6.18
N LEU A 47 15.51 0.55 -7.18
CA LEU A 47 15.40 -0.90 -7.01
C LEU A 47 16.61 -1.50 -6.28
N ALA A 48 17.80 -0.93 -6.46
CA ALA A 48 19.00 -1.33 -5.72
C ALA A 48 18.84 -1.07 -4.21
N ASP A 49 18.16 0.02 -3.82
CA ASP A 49 17.85 0.30 -2.41
C ASP A 49 16.93 -0.78 -1.79
N ARG A 50 16.14 -1.47 -2.62
CA ARG A 50 15.33 -2.64 -2.25
C ARG A 50 16.06 -3.98 -2.44
N GLY A 51 17.33 -3.98 -2.84
CA GLY A 51 18.11 -5.20 -3.13
C GLY A 51 17.69 -5.93 -4.41
N ILE A 52 17.08 -5.22 -5.38
CA ILE A 52 16.57 -5.79 -6.63
C ILE A 52 17.46 -5.37 -7.80
N ASP A 53 18.31 -6.30 -8.26
CA ASP A 53 19.23 -6.07 -9.39
C ASP A 53 18.68 -6.55 -10.74
N GLY A 54 17.50 -7.16 -10.76
CA GLY A 54 16.92 -7.81 -11.95
C GLY A 54 15.41 -7.99 -11.85
N PRO A 55 14.74 -8.43 -12.94
CA PRO A 55 13.31 -8.70 -12.92
C PRO A 55 12.95 -9.78 -11.89
N VAL A 56 12.00 -9.47 -11.03
CA VAL A 56 11.42 -10.40 -10.05
C VAL A 56 9.91 -10.57 -10.31
N PRO A 57 9.28 -11.68 -9.90
CA PRO A 57 7.84 -11.89 -10.09
C PRO A 57 6.98 -10.75 -9.54
N ASP A 58 7.38 -10.18 -8.41
CA ASP A 58 6.58 -9.20 -7.67
C ASP A 58 6.86 -7.75 -8.12
N LEU A 59 7.64 -7.56 -9.18
CA LEU A 59 8.08 -6.25 -9.65
C LEU A 59 6.92 -5.27 -9.90
N PRO A 60 5.76 -5.66 -10.47
CA PRO A 60 4.64 -4.74 -10.64
C PRO A 60 4.03 -4.26 -9.31
N TRP A 61 4.07 -5.11 -8.28
CA TRP A 61 3.60 -4.78 -6.94
C TRP A 61 4.54 -3.83 -6.22
N ILE A 62 5.85 -4.07 -6.36
CA ILE A 62 6.90 -3.18 -5.85
C ILE A 62 6.86 -1.82 -6.55
N ALA A 63 6.62 -1.82 -7.87
CA ALA A 63 6.42 -0.60 -8.65
C ALA A 63 5.21 0.20 -8.16
N LEU A 64 4.10 -0.46 -7.79
CA LEU A 64 2.93 0.20 -7.21
C LEU A 64 3.29 0.88 -5.89
N ILE A 65 3.98 0.17 -5.01
CA ILE A 65 4.37 0.69 -3.69
C ILE A 65 5.25 1.92 -3.82
N ASP A 66 6.31 1.83 -4.62
CA ASP A 66 7.21 2.96 -4.85
C ASP A 66 6.47 4.17 -5.45
N ALA A 67 5.61 3.94 -6.45
CA ALA A 67 4.88 5.01 -7.11
C ALA A 67 3.85 5.69 -6.18
N LEU A 68 3.26 4.94 -5.24
CA LEU A 68 2.37 5.50 -4.22
C LEU A 68 3.15 6.30 -3.17
N ASP A 69 4.30 5.80 -2.73
CA ASP A 69 5.17 6.47 -1.77
C ASP A 69 5.68 7.82 -2.31
N GLU A 70 6.12 7.86 -3.58
CA GLU A 70 6.50 9.09 -4.30
C GLU A 70 5.41 10.18 -4.28
N HIS A 71 4.15 9.78 -4.12
CA HIS A 71 3.00 10.67 -4.06
C HIS A 71 2.38 10.81 -2.66
N ARG A 72 3.02 10.26 -1.62
CA ARG A 72 2.53 10.22 -0.23
C ARG A 72 1.13 9.60 -0.12
N LEU A 73 0.85 8.59 -0.93
CA LEU A 73 -0.39 7.80 -0.91
C LEU A 73 -0.24 6.49 -0.14
N LEU A 74 1.00 6.14 0.18
CA LEU A 74 1.44 5.01 0.99
C LEU A 74 2.46 5.49 2.02
N ALA A 75 2.54 4.80 3.16
CA ALA A 75 3.63 4.91 4.11
C ALA A 75 4.15 3.50 4.42
N GLU A 76 5.47 3.30 4.43
CA GLU A 76 6.11 2.02 4.69
C GLU A 76 6.70 2.04 6.11
N PHE A 77 6.22 1.13 6.97
CA PHE A 77 6.64 1.07 8.38
C PHE A 77 7.53 -0.13 8.65
N ASP A 78 8.60 0.04 9.41
CA ASP A 78 9.39 -1.09 9.92
C ASP A 78 8.61 -1.88 10.99
N TRP A 79 8.93 -3.16 11.22
CA TRP A 79 8.30 -3.98 12.27
C TRP A 79 8.51 -3.48 13.70
N LYS A 80 9.45 -2.55 13.90
CA LYS A 80 9.71 -1.87 15.17
C LYS A 80 9.46 -0.37 15.12
N GLU A 81 8.66 0.09 14.18
CA GLU A 81 8.36 1.50 14.05
C GLU A 81 7.67 2.08 15.29
N ASP A 82 8.10 3.29 15.67
CA ASP A 82 7.52 4.02 16.80
C ASP A 82 6.08 4.49 16.51
N PRO A 83 5.12 4.31 17.44
CA PRO A 83 3.74 4.74 17.25
C PRO A 83 3.53 6.23 16.90
N GLU A 84 4.36 7.15 17.40
CA GLU A 84 4.28 8.56 17.02
C GLU A 84 4.83 8.80 15.60
N GLU A 85 5.84 8.04 15.17
CA GLU A 85 6.31 8.06 13.79
C GLU A 85 5.24 7.54 12.82
N ILE A 86 4.60 6.40 13.16
CA ILE A 86 3.45 5.86 12.41
C ILE A 86 2.35 6.92 12.28
N ARG A 87 2.01 7.58 13.39
CA ARG A 87 1.02 8.65 13.40
C ARG A 87 1.40 9.80 12.47
N GLY A 88 2.63 10.30 12.59
CA GLY A 88 3.14 11.40 11.77
C GLY A 88 3.06 11.10 10.27
N GLN A 89 3.46 9.90 9.88
CA GLN A 89 3.42 9.46 8.48
C GLN A 89 1.98 9.30 7.96
N LEU A 90 1.08 8.65 8.73
CA LEU A 90 -0.33 8.50 8.37
C LEU A 90 -1.08 9.84 8.26
N VAL A 91 -0.81 10.79 9.16
CA VAL A 91 -1.31 12.18 9.05
C VAL A 91 -0.75 12.88 7.83
N GLY A 92 0.46 12.52 7.41
CA GLY A 92 1.13 13.04 6.23
C GLY A 92 0.60 12.53 4.89
N LEU A 93 -0.25 11.50 4.89
CA LEU A 93 -0.78 10.92 3.65
C LEU A 93 -1.69 11.90 2.90
N ALA A 94 -1.49 11.99 1.59
CA ALA A 94 -2.38 12.73 0.70
C ALA A 94 -3.79 12.11 0.63
N SER A 95 -3.91 10.82 0.94
CA SER A 95 -5.16 10.05 0.98
C SER A 95 -5.83 10.03 2.36
N ARG A 96 -5.31 10.78 3.34
CA ARG A 96 -5.83 10.81 4.72
C ARG A 96 -7.32 11.21 4.76
N PRO A 97 -8.09 10.68 5.72
CA PRO A 97 -9.46 11.11 5.93
C PRO A 97 -9.51 12.58 6.40
N SER A 98 -10.65 13.24 6.15
CA SER A 98 -10.91 14.60 6.62
C SER A 98 -11.23 14.66 8.11
N VAL A 99 -11.80 13.58 8.65
CA VAL A 99 -12.03 13.41 10.09
C VAL A 99 -10.76 12.83 10.69
N ASP A 100 -10.34 13.37 11.83
CA ASP A 100 -9.17 12.91 12.55
C ASP A 100 -9.49 11.62 13.33
N PRO A 101 -8.94 10.44 12.96
CA PRO A 101 -9.15 9.19 13.70
C PRO A 101 -8.35 9.13 15.01
N TRP A 102 -7.33 9.98 15.19
CA TRP A 102 -6.45 9.95 16.36
C TRP A 102 -7.14 10.37 17.65
N VAL A 103 -8.30 11.02 17.56
CA VAL A 103 -9.14 11.34 18.74
C VAL A 103 -9.74 10.10 19.40
N LEU A 104 -9.73 8.96 18.71
CA LEU A 104 -10.24 7.68 19.19
C LEU A 104 -9.15 6.81 19.82
N LEU A 105 -7.88 7.17 19.64
CA LEU A 105 -6.75 6.40 20.18
C LEU A 105 -6.62 6.58 21.69
N ASP A 106 -6.41 5.47 22.40
CA ASP A 106 -6.04 5.49 23.81
C ASP A 106 -4.50 5.63 23.98
N ALA A 107 -4.06 6.23 25.09
CA ALA A 107 -2.65 6.34 25.43
C ALA A 107 -1.99 4.97 25.60
N ASP A 108 -2.75 3.98 26.09
CA ASP A 108 -2.26 2.59 26.22
C ASP A 108 -2.01 1.93 24.86
N GLU A 109 -2.74 2.33 23.80
CA GLU A 109 -2.49 1.81 22.44
C GLU A 109 -1.13 2.27 21.91
N MET A 110 -0.63 3.44 22.34
CA MET A 110 0.71 3.95 21.96
C MET A 110 1.87 3.14 22.53
N LEU A 111 1.59 2.11 23.35
CA LEU A 111 2.60 1.19 23.89
C LEU A 111 2.62 -0.16 23.15
N LEU A 112 1.74 -0.33 22.15
CA LEU A 112 1.64 -1.58 21.40
C LEU A 112 2.79 -1.71 20.40
N PRO A 113 3.25 -2.95 20.12
CA PRO A 113 4.11 -3.22 18.98
C PRO A 113 3.46 -2.80 17.66
N THR A 114 4.27 -2.47 16.65
CA THR A 114 3.86 -1.89 15.37
C THR A 114 2.66 -2.58 14.73
N GLU A 115 2.70 -3.91 14.59
CA GLU A 115 1.59 -4.67 13.99
C GLU A 115 0.28 -4.47 14.77
N ALA A 116 0.30 -4.66 16.09
CA ALA A 116 -0.87 -4.51 16.94
C ALA A 116 -1.39 -3.05 16.95
N PHE A 117 -0.47 -2.09 16.91
CA PHE A 117 -0.79 -0.67 16.80
C PHE A 117 -1.46 -0.31 15.47
N LEU A 118 -0.95 -0.82 14.34
CA LEU A 118 -1.54 -0.65 13.02
C LEU A 118 -2.95 -1.24 12.93
N HIS A 119 -3.17 -2.41 13.55
CA HIS A 119 -4.51 -2.98 13.68
C HIS A 119 -5.44 -2.09 14.53
N GLY A 120 -4.93 -1.44 15.58
CA GLY A 120 -5.67 -0.43 16.35
C GLY A 120 -6.06 0.78 15.52
N CYS A 121 -5.10 1.37 14.81
CA CYS A 121 -5.36 2.45 13.86
C CYS A 121 -6.41 2.03 12.83
N GLY A 122 -6.32 0.82 12.28
CA GLY A 122 -7.29 0.28 11.33
C GLY A 122 -8.72 0.26 11.88
N ARG A 123 -8.93 -0.12 13.14
CA ARG A 123 -10.26 -0.06 13.78
C ARG A 123 -10.79 1.36 13.83
N HIS A 124 -9.98 2.31 14.30
CA HIS A 124 -10.36 3.72 14.42
C HIS A 124 -10.64 4.39 13.07
N TYR A 125 -9.86 4.08 12.04
CA TYR A 125 -10.12 4.56 10.68
C TYR A 125 -11.45 4.05 10.13
N ARG A 126 -11.86 2.82 10.47
CA ARG A 126 -13.17 2.27 10.05
C ARG A 126 -14.34 2.99 10.70
N GLU A 127 -14.22 3.41 11.96
CA GLU A 127 -15.29 4.16 12.65
C GLU A 127 -15.63 5.48 11.95
N ILE A 128 -14.66 6.07 11.25
CA ILE A 128 -14.83 7.32 10.50
C ILE A 128 -15.05 7.09 8.99
N GLY A 129 -15.32 5.85 8.57
CA GLY A 129 -15.61 5.49 7.18
C GLY A 129 -14.39 5.42 6.25
N ALA A 130 -13.17 5.41 6.81
CA ALA A 130 -11.93 5.14 6.10
C ALA A 130 -11.50 3.67 6.32
N ALA A 131 -10.44 3.25 5.64
CA ALA A 131 -9.76 1.99 5.91
C ALA A 131 -8.25 2.20 5.75
N LEU A 132 -7.50 1.42 6.52
CA LEU A 132 -6.08 1.18 6.29
C LEU A 132 -5.92 -0.24 5.76
N ALA A 133 -5.06 -0.42 4.77
CA ALA A 133 -4.73 -1.73 4.25
C ALA A 133 -3.23 -1.85 4.04
N VAL A 134 -2.67 -3.03 4.32
CA VAL A 134 -1.28 -3.37 4.01
C VAL A 134 -1.23 -3.96 2.62
N LEU A 135 -0.32 -3.49 1.78
CA LEU A 135 0.08 -4.14 0.52
C LEU A 135 1.24 -5.08 0.84
N ASP A 136 0.94 -6.36 1.04
CA ASP A 136 1.92 -7.31 1.56
C ASP A 136 2.99 -7.64 0.50
N ILE A 137 4.25 -7.47 0.88
CA ILE A 137 5.44 -7.75 0.06
C ILE A 137 6.30 -8.90 0.62
N GLN A 138 5.77 -9.69 1.57
CA GLN A 138 6.49 -10.77 2.24
C GLN A 138 7.79 -10.28 2.91
N SER A 139 7.75 -9.07 3.48
CA SER A 139 8.84 -8.42 4.19
C SER A 139 8.43 -8.18 5.65
N ASP A 140 9.40 -7.81 6.49
CA ASP A 140 9.18 -7.31 7.84
C ASP A 140 8.75 -5.83 7.87
N CYS A 141 8.58 -5.18 6.72
CA CYS A 141 7.94 -3.88 6.64
C CYS A 141 6.43 -3.96 6.30
N TYR A 142 5.72 -2.88 6.57
CA TYR A 142 4.27 -2.74 6.37
C TYR A 142 3.99 -1.57 5.44
N PRO A 143 3.87 -1.78 4.12
CA PRO A 143 3.43 -0.77 3.17
C PRO A 143 1.93 -0.52 3.33
N VAL A 144 1.55 0.58 3.98
CA VAL A 144 0.16 0.89 4.34
C VAL A 144 -0.42 1.98 3.46
N VAL A 145 -1.60 1.72 2.91
CA VAL A 145 -2.43 2.70 2.19
C VAL A 145 -3.66 3.09 3.00
N CYS A 146 -4.13 4.32 2.76
CA CYS A 146 -5.40 4.82 3.28
C CYS A 146 -6.40 4.99 2.13
N LEU A 147 -7.62 4.48 2.30
CA LEU A 147 -8.71 4.57 1.31
C LEU A 147 -10.09 4.69 1.97
N ARG A 148 -11.13 4.88 1.16
CA ARG A 148 -12.51 4.84 1.66
C ARG A 148 -12.85 3.43 2.12
N GLY A 149 -13.44 3.31 3.32
CA GLY A 149 -13.78 2.01 3.91
C GLY A 149 -14.70 1.17 3.02
N SER A 150 -15.62 1.80 2.30
CA SER A 150 -16.52 1.12 1.36
C SER A 150 -15.84 0.48 0.14
N ARG A 151 -14.54 0.75 -0.09
CA ARG A 151 -13.74 0.19 -1.20
C ARG A 151 -12.63 -0.74 -0.70
N ALA A 152 -12.59 -1.05 0.60
CA ALA A 152 -11.55 -1.92 1.17
C ALA A 152 -11.61 -3.34 0.58
N ASP A 153 -12.79 -3.94 0.50
CA ASP A 153 -12.96 -5.30 -0.07
C ASP A 153 -12.67 -5.35 -1.58
N GLU A 154 -12.90 -4.23 -2.28
CA GLU A 154 -12.53 -4.07 -3.69
C GLU A 154 -11.01 -4.17 -3.86
N LEU A 155 -10.23 -3.50 -3.00
CA LEU A 155 -8.77 -3.59 -3.01
C LEU A 155 -8.29 -5.04 -2.83
N VAL A 156 -8.80 -5.75 -1.82
CA VAL A 156 -8.41 -7.13 -1.51
C VAL A 156 -8.72 -8.08 -2.67
N SER A 157 -9.90 -7.92 -3.27
CA SER A 157 -10.34 -8.73 -4.40
C SER A 157 -9.46 -8.48 -5.63
N LEU A 158 -9.15 -7.22 -5.93
CA LEU A 158 -8.28 -6.87 -7.04
C LEU A 158 -6.85 -7.36 -6.83
N ALA A 159 -6.30 -7.23 -5.62
CA ALA A 159 -4.96 -7.75 -5.29
C ALA A 159 -4.91 -9.26 -5.52
N THR A 160 -5.91 -10.00 -5.04
CA THR A 160 -6.03 -11.44 -5.25
C THR A 160 -6.07 -11.78 -6.75
N CYS A 161 -6.87 -11.05 -7.54
CA CYS A 161 -6.93 -11.24 -9.00
C CYS A 161 -5.62 -10.87 -9.72
N ALA A 162 -4.83 -9.95 -9.16
CA ALA A 162 -3.50 -9.59 -9.64
C ALA A 162 -2.44 -10.65 -9.27
N GLY A 163 -2.71 -11.52 -8.31
CA GLY A 163 -1.77 -12.51 -7.77
C GLY A 163 -1.00 -12.03 -6.55
N PHE A 164 -1.47 -10.98 -5.87
CA PHE A 164 -0.85 -10.37 -4.70
C PHE A 164 -1.78 -10.39 -3.49
N THR A 165 -1.23 -10.05 -2.32
CA THR A 165 -1.97 -10.00 -1.06
C THR A 165 -2.11 -8.55 -0.62
N ALA A 166 -3.34 -8.18 -0.25
CA ALA A 166 -3.61 -6.96 0.48
C ALA A 166 -4.56 -7.29 1.64
N ASP A 167 -4.27 -6.77 2.82
CA ASP A 167 -5.03 -7.07 4.04
C ASP A 167 -5.53 -5.80 4.71
N VAL A 168 -6.82 -5.79 5.05
CA VAL A 168 -7.45 -4.66 5.74
C VAL A 168 -7.10 -4.70 7.22
N LEU A 169 -6.48 -3.63 7.72
CA LEU A 169 -6.09 -3.51 9.12
C LEU A 169 -7.33 -3.33 10.00
N GLY A 170 -7.33 -4.04 11.14
CA GLY A 170 -8.40 -3.97 12.12
C GLY A 170 -9.74 -4.58 11.70
N ALA A 171 -9.76 -5.46 10.68
CA ALA A 171 -10.98 -6.13 10.18
C ALA A 171 -11.45 -7.37 10.97
N ARG A 172 -11.00 -7.54 12.22
CA ARG A 172 -11.40 -8.63 13.13
C ARG A 172 -11.86 -8.08 14.46
#